data_AF-A0A7X3CW19-F1
#
_entry.id   AF-A0A7X3CW19-F1
#
_cell.length_a   1.000
_cell.length_b   1.000
_cell.length_c   1.000
_cell.angle_alpha   90.00
_cell.angle_beta   90.00
_cell.angle_gamma   90.00
#
_symmetry.space_group_name_H-M   'P 1'
#
loop_
_entity.id
_entity.type
_entity.pdbx_description
1 polymer ?
#
loop_
_entity_poly.entity_id
_entity_poly.type
_entity_poly.pdbx_seq_one_letter_code
_entity_poly.pdbx_strand_id
1 'polypeptide(L)' 'NCYDNAVIENFFGILKSEFLYLKEFESVEHFKQELAKYIDYYNHKRMKAKLKGMSPVQYRTHALQAA' A
#
# COMPACT_ATOMS: atom_id res chain seq x y z
N ASN A 1 6.99 -17.99 -13.54
CA ASN A 1 7.87 -17.67 -12.40
C ASN A 1 6.99 -17.09 -11.30
N CYS A 2 6.76 -17.81 -10.19
CA CYS A 2 5.87 -17.36 -9.11
C CYS A 2 6.43 -16.17 -8.32
N TYR A 3 7.73 -15.92 -8.40
CA TYR A 3 8.38 -14.82 -7.69
C TYR A 3 8.01 -13.44 -8.24
N ASP A 4 7.69 -13.35 -9.54
CA ASP A 4 7.34 -12.07 -10.18
C ASP A 4 6.00 -11.52 -9.64
N ASN A 5 5.06 -12.40 -9.30
CA ASN A 5 3.74 -12.03 -8.77
C ASN A 5 3.71 -11.91 -7.24
N ALA A 6 4.66 -12.50 -6.52
CA ALA A 6 4.62 -12.58 -5.06
C ALA A 6 4.51 -11.21 -4.37
N VAL A 7 5.14 -10.16 -4.93
CA VAL A 7 5.09 -8.80 -4.39
C VAL A 7 3.69 -8.19 -4.52
N ILE A 8 3.07 -8.34 -5.69
CA ILE A 8 1.75 -7.78 -5.93
C ILE A 8 0.65 -8.59 -5.23
N GLU A 9 0.81 -9.92 -5.12
CA GLU A 9 -0.06 -10.79 -4.34
C GLU A 9 -0.03 -10.42 -2.86
N ASN A 10 1.15 -10.15 -2.29
CA ASN A 10 1.27 -9.66 -0.92
C ASN A 10 0.55 -8.32 -0.72
N PHE A 11 0.73 -7.38 -1.64
CA PHE A 11 0.02 -6.10 -1.61
C PHE A 11 -1.50 -6.29 -1.63
N PHE A 12 -2.03 -7.12 -2.53
CA PHE A 12 -3.47 -7.38 -2.60
C PHE A 12 -4.01 -8.08 -1.37
N GLY A 13 -3.24 -8.98 -0.74
CA GLY A 13 -3.60 -9.57 0.54
C GLY A 13 -3.82 -8.50 1.62
N ILE A 14 -2.87 -7.57 1.75
CA ILE A 14 -2.94 -6.46 2.71
C ILE A 14 -4.10 -5.51 2.40
N LEU A 15 -4.27 -5.11 1.14
CA LEU A 15 -5.37 -4.25 0.69
C LEU A 15 -6.73 -4.88 1.06
N LYS A 16 -6.89 -6.17 0.84
CA LYS A 16 -8.15 -6.85 1.17
C LYS A 16 -8.41 -6.86 2.67
N SER A 17 -7.41 -7.24 3.48
CA SER A 17 -7.57 -7.37 4.93
C SER A 17 -7.73 -6.06 5.68
N GLU A 18 -7.07 -4.99 5.22
CA GLU A 18 -7.05 -3.70 5.93
C GLU A 18 -8.02 -2.66 5.39
N PHE A 19 -8.54 -2.87 4.18
CA PHE A 19 -9.40 -1.89 3.52
C PHE A 19 -10.70 -2.52 3.03
N LEU A 20 -10.62 -3.52 2.15
CA LEU A 20 -11.82 -4.03 1.47
C LEU A 20 -12.79 -4.74 2.42
N TYR A 21 -12.29 -5.56 3.34
CA TYR A 21 -13.13 -6.37 4.23
C TYR A 21 -13.57 -5.64 5.51
N LEU A 22 -13.00 -4.46 5.79
CA LEU A 22 -13.28 -3.70 7.01
C LEU A 22 -14.24 -2.52 6.80
N LYS A 23 -14.67 -2.28 5.56
CA LYS A 23 -15.50 -1.14 5.18
C LYS A 23 -16.67 -1.57 4.31
N GLU A 24 -17.82 -0.96 4.56
CA GLU A 24 -18.93 -0.97 3.63
C GLU A 24 -18.83 0.24 2.70
N PHE A 25 -19.22 0.05 1.44
CA PHE A 25 -19.18 1.10 0.43
C PHE A 25 -20.58 1.29 -0.14
N GLU A 26 -21.04 2.53 -0.09
CA GLU A 26 -22.37 2.92 -0.58
C GLU A 26 -22.49 2.91 -2.11
N SER A 27 -21.36 3.05 -2.81
CA SER A 27 -21.30 3.04 -4.27
C SER A 27 -19.89 2.72 -4.78
N VAL A 28 -19.78 2.45 -6.09
CA VAL A 28 -18.49 2.26 -6.76
C VAL A 28 -17.66 3.55 -6.71
N GLU A 29 -18.31 4.71 -6.80
CA GLU A 29 -17.66 6.02 -6.70
C GLU A 29 -17.08 6.25 -5.30
N HIS A 30 -17.85 5.94 -4.25
CA HIS A 30 -17.36 6.00 -2.88
C HIS A 30 -16.18 5.05 -2.67
N PHE A 31 -16.28 3.80 -3.16
CA PHE A 31 -15.17 2.85 -3.15
C PHE A 31 -13.90 3.40 -3.81
N LYS A 32 -14.01 3.99 -5.01
CA LYS A 32 -12.86 4.58 -5.72
C LYS A 32 -12.20 5.71 -4.92
N GLN A 33 -12.99 6.58 -4.32
CA GLN A 33 -12.48 7.67 -3.48
C GLN A 33 -11.74 7.15 -2.25
N GLU A 34 -12.34 6.18 -1.55
CA GLU A 34 -11.73 5.57 -0.37
C GLU A 34 -10.48 4.77 -0.72
N LEU A 35 -10.48 4.10 -1.88
CA LEU A 35 -9.32 3.38 -2.39
C LEU A 35 -8.16 4.35 -2.68
N ALA A 36 -8.43 5.48 -3.33
CA ALA A 36 -7.41 6.50 -3.60
C ALA A 36 -6.77 7.02 -2.30
N LYS A 37 -7.59 7.27 -1.26
CA LYS A 37 -7.09 7.66 0.07
C LYS A 37 -6.25 6.56 0.71
N TYR A 38 -6.66 5.29 0.60
CA TYR A 38 -5.89 4.17 1.12
C TYR A 38 -4.53 4.05 0.42
N ILE A 39 -4.48 4.21 -0.91
CA ILE A 39 -3.22 4.16 -1.68
C ILE A 39 -2.29 5.31 -1.28
N ASP A 40 -2.80 6.54 -1.11
CA ASP A 40 -2.02 7.66 -0.59
C ASP A 40 -1.42 7.33 0.79
N TYR A 41 -2.26 6.86 1.72
CA TYR A 41 -1.80 6.43 3.04
C TYR A 41 -0.72 5.33 2.94
N TYR A 42 -0.95 4.28 2.15
CA TYR A 42 -0.04 3.15 2.01
C TYR A 42 1.33 3.60 1.51
N ASN A 43 1.37 4.46 0.49
CA ASN A 43 2.62 4.86 -0.15
C ASN A 43 3.38 5.95 0.62
N HIS A 44 2.66 6.90 1.22
CA HIS A 44 3.28 8.11 1.77
C HIS A 44 3.34 8.13 3.30
N LYS A 45 2.41 7.46 3.99
CA LYS A 45 2.23 7.60 5.44
C LYS A 45 2.47 6.31 6.22
N ARG A 46 2.34 5.14 5.59
CA ARG A 46 2.51 3.85 6.27
C ARG A 46 3.95 3.64 6.72
N MET A 47 4.20 3.78 8.01
CA MET A 47 5.48 3.44 8.61
C MET A 47 5.64 1.92 8.69
N LYS A 48 6.74 1.40 8.15
CA LYS A 48 7.13 0.00 8.34
C LYS A 48 8.39 -0.06 9.20
N ALA A 49 8.34 -0.81 10.31
CA ALA A 49 9.52 -1.03 11.16
C ALA A 49 10.70 -1.62 10.37
N LYS A 50 10.41 -2.54 9.43
CA LYS A 50 11.40 -3.12 8.50
C LYS A 50 12.04 -2.09 7.55
N LEU A 51 11.42 -0.93 7.35
CA LEU A 51 11.95 0.17 6.54
C LEU A 51 12.56 1.28 7.41
N LYS A 52 13.02 0.96 8.62
CA LYS A 52 13.54 1.95 9.59
C LYS A 52 12.54 3.07 9.91
N GLY A 53 11.24 2.75 9.88
CA GLY A 53 10.16 3.72 10.11
C GLY A 53 9.82 4.59 8.89
N MET A 54 10.46 4.39 7.73
CA MET A 54 10.13 5.12 6.51
C MET A 54 8.84 4.60 5.87
N SER A 55 8.15 5.49 5.14
CA SER A 55 7.11 5.09 4.20
C SER A 55 7.71 4.43 2.95
N PRO A 56 6.92 3.66 2.17
CA PRO A 56 7.41 3.04 0.94
C PRO A 56 8.09 4.02 -0.02
N VAL A 57 7.50 5.21 -0.20
CA VAL A 57 8.08 6.25 -1.07
C VAL A 57 9.39 6.79 -0.49
N GLN A 58 9.43 7.08 0.82
CA GLN A 58 10.66 7.55 1.48
C GLN A 58 11.79 6.53 1.35
N TYR A 59 11.50 5.25 1.57
CA TYR A 59 12.48 4.17 1.44
C TYR A 59 13.02 4.08 0.00
N ARG A 60 12.14 4.18 -1.01
CA ARG A 60 12.55 4.19 -2.42
C ARG A 60 13.44 5.39 -2.74
N THR A 61 13.08 6.58 -2.30
CA THR A 61 13.89 7.79 -2.52
C THR A 61 15.25 7.68 -1.83
N HIS A 62 15.30 7.20 -0.59
CA HIS A 62 16.56 6.98 0.13
C HIS A 62 17.46 5.97 -0.58
N ALA A 63 16.90 4.85 -1.05
CA ALA A 63 17.65 3.84 -1.79
C ALA A 63 18.22 4.37 -3.11
N LEU A 64 17.48 5.24 -3.82
CA LEU A 64 17.94 5.88 -5.06
C LEU A 64 19.03 6.93 -4.82
N GLN A 65 19.02 7.61 -3.67
CA GLN A 65 20.05 8.58 -3.30
C GLN A 65 21.34 7.91 -2.79
N ALA A 66 21.27 6.66 -2.35
CA ALA A 66 22.40 5.88 -1.87
C ALA A 66 23.04 5.00 -2.97
N ALA A 67 22.49 5.02 -4.18
CA ALA A 67 22.99 4.33 -5.37
C ALA A 67 23.87 5.27 -6.21
#